data_AF-A0A2N7B7Z3-F1
#
_entry.id   AF-A0A2N7B7Z3-F1
#
_cell.length_a   1.000
_cell.length_b   1.000
_cell.length_c   1.000
_cell.angle_alpha   90.00
_cell.angle_beta   90.00
_cell.angle_gamma   90.00
#
_symmetry.space_group_name_H-M   'P 1'
#
loop_
_entity.id
_entity.type
_entity.pdbx_description
1 polymer ?
#
loop_
_entity_poly.entity_id
_entity_poly.type
_entity_poly.pdbx_seq_one_letter_code
_entity_poly.pdbx_strand_id
1 'polypeptide(L)'
;MKYFFTFISCIYYCIGLNAQAFTYASDGQKISTEQSFFNEKRTKESSVTDYISIYQQHISAIRGHQCPMYPSCSNYGIKVFQETSFVNAFLLTSDRLLRCGHDRDHYGLTLSKTGFKYIDYPHYDTIPRNLEYTANRYFYAYTSLNQPDSSLRLIRNLLNNEYYQEALLEIIRLENSAKNVGNELFVNKIICLNALGHYEKAIFEYETKASTSLKKDPELIYQIALVQDKLSNDTQTLTLITEGLTQCQHCRTEPKFLALRALVYAKQYNWQASAQAYRLLSSFDSYVMNSKSALKTLADAEKIWYRSPTLAGALSVIPGAGYWYAGHKQTAVASFLINGLLTFATYSNIKKENYGMAALTGVFNLSFYLGNITGAVKSTQRFNEKQKENIVRKLQYNSHL
;
A
#
# COMPACT_ATOMS: atom_id res chain seq x y z
N MET A 1 17.04 -49.64 10.93
CA MET A 1 17.90 -48.56 11.49
C MET A 1 18.49 -47.58 10.46
N LYS A 2 18.32 -47.77 9.14
CA LYS A 2 18.75 -46.78 8.12
C LYS A 2 17.69 -45.73 7.71
N TYR A 3 16.41 -45.97 8.03
CA TYR A 3 15.30 -45.07 7.69
C TYR A 3 14.92 -44.06 8.79
N PHE A 4 15.45 -44.22 10.00
CA PHE A 4 15.17 -43.31 11.11
C PHE A 4 16.07 -42.05 11.07
N PHE A 5 17.28 -42.18 10.53
CA PHE A 5 18.22 -41.07 10.36
C PHE A 5 17.87 -40.14 9.18
N THR A 6 17.24 -40.66 8.12
CA THR A 6 16.76 -39.85 7.00
C THR A 6 15.52 -39.01 7.35
N PHE A 7 14.70 -39.46 8.30
CA PHE A 7 13.52 -38.69 8.75
C PHE A 7 13.89 -37.51 9.65
N ILE A 8 14.92 -37.65 10.49
CA ILE A 8 15.42 -36.55 11.34
C ILE A 8 16.14 -35.48 10.49
N SER A 9 16.81 -35.87 9.39
CA SER A 9 17.41 -34.93 8.44
C SER A 9 16.37 -34.07 7.69
N CYS A 10 15.23 -34.64 7.31
CA CYS A 10 14.14 -33.89 6.68
C CYS A 10 13.39 -32.96 7.66
N ILE A 11 13.30 -33.32 8.95
CA ILE A 11 12.66 -32.44 9.96
C ILE A 11 13.53 -31.21 10.26
N TYR A 12 14.86 -31.34 10.20
CA TYR A 12 15.75 -30.18 10.34
C TYR A 12 15.73 -29.22 9.12
N TYR A 13 15.36 -29.71 7.93
CA TYR A 13 15.28 -28.84 6.74
C TYR A 13 13.98 -28.04 6.64
N CYS A 14 12.94 -28.39 7.42
CA CYS A 14 11.64 -27.71 7.42
C CYS A 14 11.47 -26.68 8.55
N ILE A 15 12.42 -26.54 9.47
CA ILE A 15 12.41 -25.52 10.53
C ILE A 15 13.40 -24.41 10.17
N GLY A 16 13.11 -23.71 9.07
CA GLY A 16 14.05 -22.73 8.54
C GLY A 16 13.50 -21.83 7.44
N LEU A 17 12.18 -21.62 7.35
CA LEU A 17 11.67 -20.38 6.75
C LEU A 17 11.92 -19.25 7.76
N ASN A 18 13.19 -18.92 7.95
CA ASN A 18 13.55 -17.64 8.56
C ASN A 18 12.99 -16.58 7.63
N ALA A 19 11.94 -15.88 8.04
CA ALA A 19 11.66 -14.56 7.50
C ALA A 19 12.99 -13.79 7.62
N GLN A 20 13.64 -13.54 6.50
CA GLN A 20 15.01 -13.03 6.50
C GLN A 20 14.94 -11.63 7.10
N ALA A 21 15.40 -11.49 8.34
CA ALA A 21 15.34 -10.22 9.04
C ALA A 21 16.40 -9.29 8.42
N PHE A 22 15.92 -8.26 7.72
CA PHE A 22 16.77 -7.23 7.13
C PHE A 22 17.11 -6.19 8.18
N THR A 23 18.40 -5.95 8.39
CA THR A 23 18.87 -4.91 9.29
C THR A 23 19.35 -3.70 8.51
N TYR A 24 18.86 -2.51 8.86
CA TYR A 24 19.36 -1.24 8.33
C TYR A 24 19.64 -0.27 9.47
N ALA A 25 20.55 0.68 9.23
CA ALA A 25 20.82 1.75 10.19
C ALA A 25 19.89 2.94 9.96
N SER A 26 19.29 3.47 11.03
CA SER A 26 18.53 4.71 11.01
C SER A 26 18.72 5.44 12.32
N ASP A 27 19.07 6.73 12.24
CA ASP A 27 19.19 7.63 13.40
C ASP A 27 20.03 7.03 14.55
N GLY A 28 21.18 6.43 14.20
CA GLY A 28 22.12 5.81 15.14
C GLY A 28 21.73 4.42 15.64
N GLN A 29 20.59 3.88 15.23
CA GLN A 29 20.08 2.57 15.66
C GLN A 29 20.09 1.57 14.51
N LYS A 30 20.39 0.30 14.79
CA LYS A 30 20.16 -0.81 13.86
C LYS A 30 18.74 -1.32 14.04
N ILE A 31 17.92 -1.16 13.02
CA ILE A 31 16.52 -1.59 12.99
C ILE A 31 16.44 -2.87 12.16
N SER A 32 15.85 -3.92 12.71
CA SER A 32 15.49 -5.13 11.96
C SER A 32 14.03 -5.09 11.51
N THR A 33 13.81 -5.31 10.22
CA THR A 33 12.50 -5.44 9.58
C THR A 33 12.42 -6.74 8.82
N GLU A 34 11.21 -7.28 8.68
CA GLU A 34 10.95 -8.47 7.87
C GLU A 34 10.98 -8.17 6.37
N GLN A 35 11.08 -6.89 6.00
CA GLN A 35 11.11 -6.43 4.63
C GLN A 35 12.27 -5.49 4.39
N SER A 36 13.01 -5.74 3.31
CA SER A 36 13.98 -4.81 2.75
C SER A 36 13.28 -3.80 1.87
N PHE A 37 13.73 -2.55 1.94
CA PHE A 37 13.38 -1.53 0.95
C PHE A 37 14.43 -1.43 -0.17
N PHE A 38 15.50 -2.22 -0.14
CA PHE A 38 16.50 -2.27 -1.21
C PHE A 38 16.13 -3.28 -2.28
N ASN A 39 16.33 -2.92 -3.55
CA ASN A 39 16.17 -3.86 -4.65
C ASN A 39 17.50 -4.59 -4.91
N GLU A 40 17.64 -5.81 -4.39
CA GLU A 40 18.86 -6.63 -4.52
C GLU A 40 19.27 -6.88 -5.99
N LYS A 41 18.34 -6.80 -6.95
CA LYS A 41 18.63 -6.98 -8.37
C LYS A 41 19.24 -5.75 -9.05
N ARG A 42 19.27 -4.59 -8.38
CA ARG A 42 19.68 -3.30 -8.95
C ARG A 42 20.82 -2.62 -8.18
N THR A 43 21.45 -3.30 -7.23
CA THR A 43 22.49 -2.68 -6.39
C THR A 43 23.80 -2.47 -7.15
N LYS A 44 24.28 -1.22 -7.17
CA LYS A 44 25.65 -0.86 -7.60
C LYS A 44 26.45 -0.32 -6.42
N GLU A 45 27.74 -0.63 -6.38
CA GLU A 45 28.66 0.02 -5.44
C GLU A 45 28.76 1.51 -5.75
N SER A 46 28.77 2.34 -4.70
CA SER A 46 28.85 3.79 -4.81
C SER A 46 29.66 4.36 -3.65
N SER A 47 30.70 5.14 -3.92
CA SER A 47 31.44 5.83 -2.85
C SER A 47 30.53 6.74 -2.01
N VAL A 48 29.44 7.23 -2.59
CA VAL A 48 28.43 8.02 -1.87
C VAL A 48 27.74 7.20 -0.77
N THR A 49 27.51 5.90 -0.98
CA THR A 49 26.89 5.05 0.04
C THR A 49 27.80 4.85 1.25
N ASP A 50 29.12 4.87 1.05
CA ASP A 50 30.09 4.81 2.15
C ASP A 50 30.02 6.08 2.99
N TYR A 51 29.96 7.26 2.35
CA TYR A 51 29.78 8.54 3.06
C TYR A 51 28.47 8.59 3.84
N ILE A 52 27.36 8.10 3.26
CA ILE A 52 26.08 8.02 3.97
C ILE A 52 26.18 7.04 5.14
N SER A 53 26.89 5.93 4.99
CA SER A 53 27.11 4.95 6.06
C SER A 53 27.91 5.55 7.23
N ILE A 54 28.97 6.32 6.93
CA ILE A 54 29.71 7.09 7.95
C ILE A 54 28.79 8.07 8.67
N TYR A 55 27.96 8.81 7.95
CA TYR A 55 26.94 9.70 8.55
C TYR A 55 25.99 8.92 9.47
N GLN A 56 25.48 7.76 9.03
CA GLN A 56 24.59 6.93 9.82
C GLN A 56 25.26 6.46 11.12
N GLN A 57 26.52 6.04 11.06
CA GLN A 57 27.26 5.48 12.20
C GLN A 57 27.70 6.54 13.22
N HIS A 58 28.14 7.71 12.75
CA HIS A 58 28.84 8.67 13.62
C HIS A 58 28.10 9.97 13.88
N ILE A 59 27.17 10.38 13.01
CA ILE A 59 26.54 11.71 13.07
C ILE A 59 25.05 11.60 13.40
N SER A 60 24.36 10.62 12.83
CA SER A 60 22.89 10.57 12.88
C SER A 60 22.31 10.45 14.29
N ALA A 61 23.04 9.83 15.24
CA ALA A 61 22.64 9.69 16.64
C ALA A 61 22.60 11.03 17.41
N ILE A 62 23.36 12.04 16.97
CA ILE A 62 23.56 13.30 17.70
C ILE A 62 22.36 14.26 17.50
N ARG A 63 21.54 14.05 16.45
CA ARG A 63 20.50 14.99 16.02
C ARG A 63 19.31 15.17 16.98
N GLY A 64 19.19 14.37 18.06
CA GLY A 64 18.12 14.47 19.06
C GLY A 64 16.70 14.11 18.56
N HIS A 65 16.49 14.12 17.24
CA HIS A 65 15.23 13.75 16.58
C HIS A 65 15.49 12.74 15.47
N GLN A 66 14.63 11.72 15.40
CA GLN A 66 14.68 10.71 14.35
C GLN A 66 14.05 11.21 13.06
N CYS A 67 14.49 10.64 11.94
CA CYS A 67 13.85 10.86 10.66
C CYS A 67 12.38 10.40 10.74
N PRO A 68 11.40 11.26 10.39
CA PRO A 68 9.98 10.91 10.47
C PRO A 68 9.51 10.06 9.28
N MET A 69 10.41 9.73 8.38
CA MET A 69 10.15 9.20 7.05
C MET A 69 10.60 7.74 6.93
N TYR A 70 9.89 6.93 6.14
CA TYR A 70 10.23 5.53 5.83
C TYR A 70 10.35 5.29 4.31
N PRO A 71 11.49 4.73 3.84
CA PRO A 71 12.75 4.64 4.57
C PRO A 71 13.24 6.04 4.97
N SER A 72 14.13 6.09 5.98
CA SER A 72 14.72 7.37 6.42
C SER A 72 15.46 8.06 5.29
N CYS A 73 15.66 9.38 5.35
CA CYS A 73 16.29 10.13 4.24
C CYS A 73 17.67 9.60 3.84
N SER A 74 18.46 9.13 4.81
CA SER A 74 19.75 8.50 4.54
C SER A 74 19.60 7.18 3.79
N ASN A 75 18.66 6.34 4.19
CA ASN A 75 18.38 5.06 3.54
C ASN A 75 17.73 5.22 2.16
N TYR A 76 16.83 6.19 2.01
CA TYR A 76 16.32 6.62 0.71
C TYR A 76 17.47 7.04 -0.20
N GLY A 77 18.42 7.82 0.33
CA GLY A 77 19.64 8.22 -0.37
C GLY A 77 20.46 7.01 -0.85
N ILE A 78 20.81 6.11 0.06
CA ILE A 78 21.54 4.87 -0.28
C ILE A 78 20.82 4.13 -1.40
N LYS A 79 19.51 3.93 -1.26
CA LYS A 79 18.68 3.24 -2.24
C LYS A 79 18.78 3.88 -3.63
N VAL A 80 18.53 5.18 -3.75
CA VAL A 80 18.55 5.85 -5.07
C VAL A 80 19.95 5.92 -5.67
N PHE A 81 21.01 6.03 -4.86
CA PHE A 81 22.41 6.00 -5.32
C PHE A 81 22.85 4.63 -5.80
N GLN A 82 22.29 3.55 -5.24
CA GLN A 82 22.56 2.18 -5.70
C GLN A 82 21.79 1.85 -6.97
N GLU A 83 20.57 2.36 -7.11
CA GLU A 83 19.62 1.92 -8.14
C GLU A 83 19.55 2.84 -9.38
N THR A 84 20.06 4.07 -9.30
CA THR A 84 19.97 5.07 -10.38
C THR A 84 21.31 5.75 -10.66
N SER A 85 21.36 6.64 -11.67
CA SER A 85 22.58 7.41 -11.95
C SER A 85 22.86 8.42 -10.84
N PHE A 86 24.14 8.78 -10.64
CA PHE A 86 24.56 9.74 -9.62
C PHE A 86 23.72 11.04 -9.66
N VAL A 87 23.50 11.60 -10.86
CA VAL A 87 22.70 12.81 -11.03
C VAL A 87 21.26 12.60 -10.56
N ASN A 88 20.59 11.53 -11.02
CA ASN A 88 19.22 11.25 -10.60
C ASN A 88 19.12 11.00 -9.10
N ALA A 89 20.05 10.24 -8.54
CA ALA A 89 20.11 9.95 -7.11
C ALA A 89 20.31 11.23 -6.28
N PHE A 90 21.18 12.12 -6.73
CA PHE A 90 21.43 13.39 -6.05
C PHE A 90 20.21 14.32 -6.09
N LEU A 91 19.52 14.39 -7.23
CA LEU A 91 18.27 15.14 -7.37
C LEU A 91 17.14 14.58 -6.50
N LEU A 92 16.94 13.26 -6.52
CA LEU A 92 15.93 12.58 -5.70
C LEU A 92 16.20 12.73 -4.21
N THR A 93 17.46 12.66 -3.80
CA THR A 93 17.86 12.84 -2.40
C THR A 93 17.67 14.30 -1.97
N SER A 94 18.02 15.26 -2.83
CA SER A 94 17.82 16.69 -2.55
C SER A 94 16.33 17.03 -2.39
N ASP A 95 15.47 16.54 -3.30
CA ASP A 95 14.01 16.63 -3.17
C ASP A 95 13.51 16.03 -1.84
N ARG A 96 13.97 14.81 -1.52
CA ARG A 96 13.60 14.11 -0.28
C ARG A 96 13.98 14.92 0.96
N LEU A 97 15.13 15.58 0.96
CA LEU A 97 15.58 16.42 2.07
C LEU A 97 14.73 17.69 2.21
N LEU A 98 14.31 18.32 1.11
CA LEU A 98 13.40 19.49 1.15
C LEU A 98 12.05 19.13 1.81
N ARG A 99 11.53 17.95 1.51
CA ARG A 99 10.21 17.48 1.98
C ARG A 99 10.24 16.83 3.36
N CYS A 100 11.42 16.44 3.86
CA CYS A 100 11.54 15.73 5.13
C CYS A 100 11.01 16.58 6.30
N GLY A 101 10.10 15.99 7.08
CA GLY A 101 9.52 16.65 8.26
C GLY A 101 8.37 17.61 7.99
N HIS A 102 8.03 17.85 6.72
CA HIS A 102 7.00 18.78 6.29
C HIS A 102 5.78 18.07 5.70
N ASP A 103 4.64 18.77 5.70
CA ASP A 103 3.45 18.41 4.93
C ASP A 103 2.97 16.95 5.16
N ARG A 104 3.03 16.51 6.41
CA ARG A 104 2.79 15.14 6.92
C ARG A 104 1.51 14.48 6.40
N ASP A 105 0.46 15.28 6.22
CA ASP A 105 -0.83 14.78 5.75
C ASP A 105 -0.76 14.17 4.34
N HIS A 106 0.28 14.45 3.56
CA HIS A 106 0.43 13.99 2.16
C HIS A 106 1.06 12.60 2.01
N TYR A 107 1.33 11.89 3.11
CA TYR A 107 2.02 10.60 3.09
C TYR A 107 1.21 9.54 3.84
N GLY A 108 1.31 8.29 3.36
CA GLY A 108 0.83 7.12 4.10
C GLY A 108 1.62 6.91 5.39
N LEU A 109 1.05 6.18 6.35
CA LEU A 109 1.69 5.85 7.62
C LEU A 109 2.09 4.38 7.67
N THR A 110 3.27 4.10 8.20
CA THR A 110 3.70 2.76 8.60
C THR A 110 4.09 2.76 10.07
N LEU A 111 3.95 1.62 10.74
CA LEU A 111 4.44 1.41 12.10
C LEU A 111 5.81 0.73 12.04
N SER A 112 6.86 1.46 12.42
CA SER A 112 8.21 0.91 12.61
C SER A 112 8.47 0.63 14.09
N LYS A 113 9.56 -0.10 14.40
CA LYS A 113 10.04 -0.32 15.78
C LYS A 113 10.28 0.97 16.55
N THR A 114 10.58 2.05 15.82
CA THR A 114 10.83 3.38 16.39
C THR A 114 9.60 4.30 16.36
N GLY A 115 8.41 3.73 16.11
CA GLY A 115 7.13 4.43 16.06
C GLY A 115 6.61 4.67 14.64
N PHE A 116 5.58 5.50 14.52
CA PHE A 116 4.97 5.83 13.23
C PHE A 116 5.93 6.62 12.33
N LYS A 117 5.97 6.24 11.05
CA LYS A 117 6.76 6.88 10.01
C LYS A 117 5.92 7.14 8.77
N TYR A 118 6.26 8.18 8.03
CA TYR A 118 5.63 8.55 6.76
C TYR A 118 6.28 7.83 5.58
N ILE A 119 5.49 7.06 4.85
CA ILE A 119 5.98 6.25 3.73
C ILE A 119 6.21 7.15 2.51
N ASP A 120 7.41 7.10 1.95
CA ASP A 120 7.75 7.77 0.69
C ASP A 120 8.93 7.06 0.02
N TYR A 121 8.60 6.25 -0.97
CA TYR A 121 9.53 5.49 -1.80
C TYR A 121 9.87 6.27 -3.07
N PRO A 122 11.00 5.96 -3.73
CA PRO A 122 11.28 6.50 -5.05
C PRO A 122 10.15 6.13 -6.02
N HIS A 123 9.72 7.08 -6.85
CA HIS A 123 8.59 6.92 -7.79
C HIS A 123 8.64 5.71 -8.75
N TYR A 124 9.81 5.11 -8.95
CA TYR A 124 9.99 3.93 -9.80
C TYR A 124 9.85 2.61 -9.01
N ASP A 125 9.61 2.68 -7.71
CA ASP A 125 9.49 1.55 -6.80
C ASP A 125 8.10 1.54 -6.16
N THR A 126 7.55 0.35 -5.99
CA THR A 126 6.21 0.16 -5.45
C THR A 126 6.26 -0.03 -3.94
N ILE A 127 5.41 0.69 -3.22
CA ILE A 127 5.27 0.53 -1.77
C ILE A 127 4.73 -0.89 -1.48
N PRO A 128 5.37 -1.69 -0.61
CA PRO A 128 4.84 -2.98 -0.20
C PRO A 128 3.47 -2.83 0.49
N ARG A 129 2.48 -3.64 0.12
CA ARG A 129 1.08 -3.47 0.59
C ARG A 129 0.91 -3.59 2.09
N ASN A 130 1.70 -4.43 2.75
CA ASN A 130 1.66 -4.63 4.20
C ASN A 130 2.46 -3.57 4.97
N LEU A 131 3.12 -2.64 4.29
CA LEU A 131 3.82 -1.53 4.92
C LEU A 131 2.85 -0.42 5.32
N GLU A 132 1.80 -0.18 4.52
CA GLU A 132 0.77 0.80 4.82
C GLU A 132 -0.13 0.32 5.95
N TYR A 133 -0.22 1.14 7.00
CA TYR A 133 -1.19 0.93 8.05
C TYR A 133 -2.61 1.08 7.50
N THR A 134 -3.40 0.01 7.57
CA THR A 134 -4.82 0.00 7.21
C THR A 134 -5.65 -0.42 8.41
N ALA A 135 -6.83 0.18 8.57
CA ALA A 135 -7.75 -0.19 9.66
C ALA A 135 -8.32 -1.60 9.43
N ASN A 136 -8.54 -2.34 10.53
CA ASN A 136 -9.15 -3.68 10.49
C ASN A 136 -10.50 -3.66 9.78
N ARG A 137 -10.75 -4.67 8.93
CA ARG A 137 -12.07 -4.95 8.35
C ARG A 137 -12.68 -6.15 9.04
N TYR A 138 -13.98 -6.09 9.32
CA TYR A 138 -14.74 -7.15 9.96
C TYR A 138 -15.20 -8.18 8.93
N PHE A 139 -15.04 -9.47 9.24
CA PHE A 139 -15.56 -10.58 8.42
C PHE A 139 -16.58 -11.36 9.24
N TYR A 140 -17.70 -11.71 8.61
CA TYR A 140 -18.82 -12.39 9.27
C TYR A 140 -19.02 -13.79 8.72
N ALA A 141 -19.65 -14.66 9.51
CA ALA A 141 -19.93 -16.03 9.09
C ALA A 141 -20.96 -16.10 7.95
N TYR A 142 -20.72 -16.98 6.98
CA TYR A 142 -21.73 -17.41 6.02
C TYR A 142 -22.66 -18.45 6.65
N THR A 143 -23.94 -18.40 6.30
CA THR A 143 -25.00 -19.26 6.82
C THR A 143 -25.91 -19.73 5.69
N SER A 144 -26.06 -21.05 5.56
CA SER A 144 -27.07 -21.68 4.72
C SER A 144 -28.43 -21.77 5.43
N LEU A 145 -29.51 -22.04 4.68
CA LEU A 145 -30.88 -22.16 5.21
C LEU A 145 -31.10 -23.43 6.06
N ASN A 146 -30.12 -24.34 6.12
CA ASN A 146 -30.24 -25.61 6.84
C ASN A 146 -29.98 -25.43 8.34
N GLN A 147 -30.62 -26.25 9.18
CA GLN A 147 -30.37 -26.25 10.62
C GLN A 147 -28.92 -26.66 10.92
N PRO A 148 -28.12 -25.83 11.59
CA PRO A 148 -26.71 -26.12 11.83
C PRO A 148 -26.51 -27.13 12.97
N ASP A 149 -25.58 -28.07 12.77
CA ASP A 149 -25.02 -28.90 13.85
C ASP A 149 -24.33 -28.00 14.91
N SER A 150 -24.08 -28.52 16.11
CA SER A 150 -23.38 -27.80 17.19
C SER A 150 -22.02 -27.24 16.73
N SER A 151 -21.29 -27.96 15.88
CA SER A 151 -19.99 -27.50 15.38
C SER A 151 -20.12 -26.32 14.41
N LEU A 152 -21.12 -26.30 13.52
CA LEU A 152 -21.36 -25.14 12.65
C LEU A 152 -21.79 -23.91 13.45
N ARG A 153 -22.59 -24.08 14.50
CA ARG A 153 -22.94 -22.99 15.42
C ARG A 153 -21.71 -22.40 16.12
N LEU A 154 -20.78 -23.26 16.56
CA LEU A 154 -19.51 -22.82 17.15
C LEU A 154 -18.67 -22.03 16.13
N ILE A 155 -18.50 -22.56 14.90
CA ILE A 155 -17.74 -21.87 13.84
C ILE A 155 -18.34 -20.50 13.55
N ARG A 156 -19.66 -20.39 13.42
CA ARG A 156 -20.34 -19.10 13.20
C ARG A 156 -20.10 -18.12 14.35
N ASN A 157 -20.16 -18.59 15.59
CA ASN A 157 -19.88 -17.77 16.77
C ASN A 157 -18.43 -17.26 16.77
N LEU A 158 -17.46 -18.14 16.52
CA LEU A 158 -16.05 -17.78 16.46
C LEU A 158 -15.78 -16.73 15.36
N LEU A 159 -16.31 -16.94 14.15
CA LEU A 159 -16.21 -16.00 13.04
C LEU A 159 -16.79 -14.62 13.37
N ASN A 160 -18.01 -14.58 13.93
CA ASN A 160 -18.68 -13.33 14.25
C ASN A 160 -18.03 -12.57 15.42
N ASN A 161 -17.22 -13.26 16.23
CA ASN A 161 -16.40 -12.67 17.30
C ASN A 161 -14.93 -12.50 16.88
N GLU A 162 -14.62 -12.59 15.58
CA GLU A 162 -13.29 -12.36 14.99
C GLU A 162 -12.20 -13.37 15.39
N TYR A 163 -12.58 -14.51 15.98
CA TYR A 163 -11.70 -15.63 16.29
C TYR A 163 -11.47 -16.50 15.04
N TYR A 164 -10.87 -15.91 14.00
CA TYR A 164 -10.72 -16.54 12.68
C TYR A 164 -9.77 -17.74 12.69
N GLN A 165 -8.74 -17.73 13.54
CA GLN A 165 -7.78 -18.84 13.65
C GLN A 165 -8.45 -20.07 14.29
N GLU A 166 -9.19 -19.84 15.36
CA GLU A 166 -9.94 -20.84 16.10
C GLU A 166 -11.05 -21.44 15.24
N ALA A 167 -11.77 -20.59 14.49
CA ALA A 167 -12.77 -21.03 13.53
C ALA A 167 -12.14 -21.93 12.45
N LEU A 168 -10.99 -21.54 11.88
CA LEU A 168 -10.28 -22.33 10.88
C LEU A 168 -9.79 -23.68 11.44
N LEU A 169 -9.29 -23.70 12.67
CA LEU A 169 -8.88 -24.93 13.34
C LEU A 169 -10.06 -25.91 13.48
N GLU A 170 -11.22 -25.41 13.92
CA GLU A 170 -12.43 -26.22 14.06
C GLU A 170 -12.92 -26.75 12.70
N ILE A 171 -12.85 -25.94 11.64
CA ILE A 171 -13.16 -26.37 10.27
C ILE A 171 -12.24 -27.53 9.85
N ILE A 172 -10.92 -27.39 10.04
CA ILE A 172 -9.94 -28.42 9.68
C ILE A 172 -10.19 -29.71 10.46
N ARG A 173 -10.57 -29.61 11.74
CA ARG A 173 -10.95 -30.77 12.56
C ARG A 173 -12.12 -31.52 11.94
N LEU A 174 -13.16 -30.80 11.50
CA LEU A 174 -14.34 -31.40 10.88
C LEU A 174 -14.02 -32.07 9.53
N GLU A 175 -13.24 -31.42 8.67
CA GLU A 175 -12.82 -31.98 7.38
C GLU A 175 -12.09 -33.32 7.55
N ASN A 176 -11.23 -33.44 8.57
CA ASN A 176 -10.49 -34.67 8.86
C ASN A 176 -11.34 -35.77 9.53
N SER A 177 -12.50 -35.43 10.08
CA SER A 177 -13.38 -36.37 10.78
C SER A 177 -14.36 -37.14 9.87
N ALA A 178 -14.23 -37.00 8.54
CA ALA A 178 -15.08 -37.63 7.52
C ALA A 178 -16.59 -37.29 7.60
N LYS A 179 -16.99 -36.28 8.39
CA LYS A 179 -18.32 -35.67 8.28
C LYS A 179 -18.41 -34.92 6.96
N ASN A 180 -19.49 -35.16 6.21
CA ASN A 180 -19.73 -34.58 4.89
C ASN A 180 -19.47 -33.07 4.89
N VAL A 181 -18.55 -32.63 4.02
CA VAL A 181 -18.11 -31.23 3.90
C VAL A 181 -19.24 -30.45 3.23
N GLY A 182 -20.14 -29.88 4.04
CA GLY A 182 -21.20 -29.02 3.52
C GLY A 182 -20.64 -27.77 2.84
N ASN A 183 -21.34 -27.26 1.84
CA ASN A 183 -20.97 -26.03 1.10
C ASN A 183 -20.66 -24.85 2.05
N GLU A 184 -21.44 -24.72 3.13
CA GLU A 184 -21.25 -23.68 4.14
C GLU A 184 -19.88 -23.79 4.85
N LEU A 185 -19.41 -25.00 5.14
CA LEU A 185 -18.13 -25.22 5.81
C LEU A 185 -16.98 -24.73 4.93
N PHE A 186 -17.05 -25.03 3.64
CA PHE A 186 -16.05 -24.60 2.66
C PHE A 186 -16.05 -23.08 2.47
N VAL A 187 -17.23 -22.46 2.33
CA VAL A 187 -17.33 -20.99 2.23
C VAL A 187 -16.76 -20.31 3.48
N ASN A 188 -17.11 -20.80 4.67
CA ASN A 188 -16.57 -20.29 5.94
C ASN A 188 -15.05 -20.48 6.06
N LYS A 189 -14.49 -21.55 5.48
CA LYS A 189 -13.04 -21.74 5.38
C LYS A 189 -12.38 -20.64 4.56
N ILE A 190 -12.95 -20.33 3.39
CA ILE A 190 -12.45 -19.24 2.53
C ILE A 190 -12.55 -17.89 3.25
N ILE A 191 -13.63 -17.64 3.99
CA ILE A 191 -13.78 -16.42 4.81
C ILE A 191 -12.67 -16.34 5.87
N CYS A 192 -12.38 -17.42 6.60
CA CYS A 192 -11.29 -17.46 7.58
C CYS A 192 -9.94 -17.18 6.92
N LEU A 193 -9.64 -17.83 5.79
CA LEU A 193 -8.37 -17.63 5.08
C LEU A 193 -8.22 -16.19 4.57
N ASN A 194 -9.30 -15.58 4.07
CA ASN A 194 -9.33 -14.17 3.67
C ASN A 194 -9.07 -13.24 4.87
N ALA A 195 -9.74 -13.47 5.98
CA ALA A 195 -9.58 -12.67 7.20
C ALA A 195 -8.16 -12.75 7.79
N LEU A 196 -7.51 -13.91 7.69
CA LEU A 196 -6.13 -14.14 8.13
C LEU A 196 -5.06 -13.68 7.14
N GLY A 197 -5.45 -13.16 5.96
CA GLY A 197 -4.52 -12.73 4.92
C GLY A 197 -3.84 -13.88 4.16
N HIS A 198 -4.35 -15.11 4.28
CA HIS A 198 -3.86 -16.29 3.55
C HIS A 198 -4.52 -16.42 2.17
N TYR A 199 -4.38 -15.39 1.34
CA TYR A 199 -5.10 -15.24 0.07
C TYR A 199 -4.75 -16.34 -0.94
N GLU A 200 -3.46 -16.65 -1.11
CA GLU A 200 -2.96 -17.66 -2.03
C GLU A 200 -3.46 -19.05 -1.64
N LYS A 201 -3.52 -19.33 -0.33
CA LYS A 201 -4.07 -20.58 0.19
C LYS A 201 -5.57 -20.68 -0.07
N ALA A 202 -6.33 -19.58 0.06
CA ALA A 202 -7.75 -19.57 -0.27
C ALA A 202 -7.99 -19.89 -1.76
N ILE A 203 -7.19 -19.32 -2.67
CA ILE A 203 -7.25 -19.62 -4.11
C ILE A 203 -6.88 -21.09 -4.36
N PHE A 204 -5.79 -21.58 -3.76
CA PHE A 204 -5.37 -22.98 -3.91
C PHE A 204 -6.46 -23.96 -3.47
N GLU A 205 -7.09 -23.74 -2.31
CA GLU A 205 -8.19 -24.58 -1.81
C GLU A 205 -9.38 -24.54 -2.78
N TYR A 206 -9.74 -23.35 -3.29
CA TYR A 206 -10.80 -23.20 -4.28
C TYR A 206 -10.50 -23.95 -5.59
N GLU A 207 -9.30 -23.83 -6.13
CA GLU A 207 -8.97 -24.44 -7.42
C GLU A 207 -8.90 -25.96 -7.33
N THR A 208 -8.29 -26.48 -6.25
CA THR A 208 -7.95 -27.90 -6.10
C THR A 208 -9.01 -28.74 -5.40
N LYS A 209 -9.79 -28.15 -4.47
CA LYS A 209 -10.72 -28.92 -3.61
C LYS A 209 -12.19 -28.55 -3.78
N ALA A 210 -12.53 -27.39 -4.37
CA ALA A 210 -13.93 -27.05 -4.60
C ALA A 210 -14.53 -27.93 -5.71
N SER A 211 -15.65 -28.59 -5.41
CA SER A 211 -16.38 -29.39 -6.39
C SER A 211 -16.97 -28.52 -7.50
N THR A 212 -17.25 -29.11 -8.67
CA THR A 212 -17.85 -28.40 -9.81
C THR A 212 -19.20 -27.76 -9.47
N SER A 213 -19.97 -28.38 -8.55
CA SER A 213 -21.21 -27.80 -8.04
C SER A 213 -20.96 -26.59 -7.16
N LEU A 214 -19.93 -26.64 -6.32
CA LEU A 214 -19.60 -25.57 -5.39
C LEU A 214 -19.00 -24.35 -6.11
N LYS A 215 -18.25 -24.57 -7.19
CA LYS A 215 -17.76 -23.49 -8.07
C LYS A 215 -18.88 -22.71 -8.75
N LYS A 216 -20.13 -23.20 -8.72
CA LYS A 216 -21.32 -22.49 -9.18
C LYS A 216 -22.09 -21.81 -8.04
N ASP A 217 -21.62 -21.90 -6.80
CA ASP A 217 -22.23 -21.21 -5.67
C ASP A 217 -21.87 -19.71 -5.73
N PRO A 218 -22.84 -18.81 -5.93
CA PRO A 218 -22.57 -17.38 -6.04
C PRO A 218 -21.87 -16.80 -4.81
N GLU A 219 -22.13 -17.33 -3.60
CA GLU A 219 -21.43 -16.83 -2.41
C GLU A 219 -19.95 -17.24 -2.45
N LEU A 220 -19.63 -18.48 -2.84
CA LEU A 220 -18.23 -18.89 -2.96
C LEU A 220 -17.49 -18.05 -4.01
N ILE A 221 -18.10 -17.85 -5.18
CA ILE A 221 -17.53 -17.00 -6.24
C ILE A 221 -17.28 -15.59 -5.70
N TYR A 222 -18.24 -15.03 -4.96
CA TYR A 222 -18.08 -13.73 -4.32
C TYR A 222 -16.91 -13.68 -3.34
N GLN A 223 -16.76 -14.69 -2.47
CA GLN A 223 -15.65 -14.75 -1.53
C GLN A 223 -14.29 -14.87 -2.24
N ILE A 224 -14.21 -15.60 -3.35
CA ILE A 224 -12.98 -15.68 -4.15
C ILE A 224 -12.72 -14.39 -4.91
N ALA A 225 -13.75 -13.70 -5.39
CA ALA A 225 -13.61 -12.37 -5.99
C ALA A 225 -13.03 -11.37 -4.97
N LEU A 226 -13.47 -11.41 -3.71
CA LEU A 226 -12.87 -10.60 -2.63
C LEU A 226 -11.39 -10.95 -2.41
N VAL A 227 -11.03 -12.22 -2.40
CA VAL A 227 -9.63 -12.66 -2.26
C VAL A 227 -8.77 -12.15 -3.43
N GLN A 228 -9.26 -12.24 -4.67
CA GLN A 228 -8.56 -11.73 -5.85
C GLN A 228 -8.42 -10.19 -5.82
N ASP A 229 -9.43 -9.48 -5.32
CA ASP A 229 -9.38 -8.02 -5.11
C ASP A 229 -8.29 -7.63 -4.10
N LYS A 230 -8.10 -8.42 -3.03
CA LYS A 230 -7.01 -8.24 -2.05
C LYS A 230 -5.63 -8.46 -2.66
N LEU A 231 -5.54 -9.33 -3.67
CA LEU A 231 -4.35 -9.52 -4.48
C LEU A 231 -4.17 -8.46 -5.58
N SER A 232 -5.11 -7.51 -5.72
CA SER A 232 -5.17 -6.52 -6.81
C SER A 232 -5.11 -7.15 -8.21
N ASN A 233 -5.68 -8.35 -8.32
CA ASN A 233 -5.91 -8.98 -9.61
C ASN A 233 -7.27 -8.54 -10.14
N ASP A 234 -7.35 -7.29 -10.55
CA ASP A 234 -8.59 -6.64 -10.99
C ASP A 234 -9.27 -7.39 -12.14
N THR A 235 -8.48 -7.89 -13.09
CA THR A 235 -8.97 -8.65 -14.25
C THR A 235 -9.70 -9.92 -13.80
N GLN A 236 -9.08 -10.72 -12.93
CA GLN A 236 -9.71 -11.94 -12.42
C GLN A 236 -10.91 -11.62 -11.54
N THR A 237 -10.82 -10.55 -10.74
CA THR A 237 -11.90 -10.07 -9.90
C THR A 237 -13.15 -9.72 -10.73
N LEU A 238 -13.00 -8.94 -11.79
CA LEU A 238 -14.11 -8.57 -12.68
C LEU A 238 -14.68 -9.78 -13.45
N THR A 239 -13.82 -10.74 -13.84
CA THR A 239 -14.26 -12.00 -14.46
C THR A 239 -15.16 -12.79 -13.51
N LEU A 240 -14.72 -13.02 -12.28
CA LEU A 240 -15.50 -13.74 -11.26
C LEU A 240 -16.78 -13.02 -10.88
N ILE A 241 -16.75 -11.68 -10.79
CA ILE A 241 -17.96 -10.88 -10.57
C ILE A 241 -18.96 -11.09 -11.71
N THR A 242 -18.49 -11.09 -12.96
CA THR A 242 -19.35 -11.27 -14.13
C THR A 242 -19.95 -12.67 -14.15
N GLU A 243 -19.15 -13.70 -13.87
CA GLU A 243 -19.61 -15.07 -13.71
C GLU A 243 -20.65 -15.22 -12.56
N GLY A 244 -20.39 -14.61 -11.40
CA GLY A 244 -21.32 -14.63 -10.29
C GLY A 244 -22.65 -13.96 -10.61
N LEU A 245 -22.62 -12.83 -11.32
CA LEU A 245 -23.83 -12.13 -11.78
C LEU A 245 -24.61 -12.90 -12.85
N THR A 246 -23.96 -13.71 -13.69
CA THR A 246 -24.66 -14.54 -14.68
C THR A 246 -25.34 -15.74 -14.02
N GLN A 247 -24.74 -16.29 -12.96
CA GLN A 247 -25.29 -17.42 -12.20
C GLN A 247 -26.38 -16.99 -11.20
N CYS A 248 -26.42 -15.71 -10.83
CA CYS A 248 -27.21 -15.21 -9.71
C CYS A 248 -28.00 -13.96 -10.12
N GLN A 249 -29.10 -14.15 -10.85
CA GLN A 249 -30.07 -13.10 -11.15
C GLN A 249 -31.13 -13.01 -10.05
N HIS A 250 -31.32 -11.81 -9.49
CA HIS A 250 -32.29 -11.47 -8.45
C HIS A 250 -32.14 -12.28 -7.16
N CYS A 251 -30.90 -12.56 -6.80
CA CYS A 251 -30.54 -13.34 -5.63
C CYS A 251 -29.97 -12.46 -4.50
N ARG A 252 -29.85 -13.02 -3.29
CA ARG A 252 -29.30 -12.30 -2.12
C ARG A 252 -27.85 -11.81 -2.31
N THR A 253 -27.06 -12.48 -3.15
CA THR A 253 -25.63 -12.19 -3.35
C THR A 253 -25.39 -11.18 -4.47
N GLU A 254 -26.35 -10.96 -5.36
CA GLU A 254 -26.27 -10.01 -6.47
C GLU A 254 -25.84 -8.60 -6.04
N PRO A 255 -26.45 -7.96 -5.01
CA PRO A 255 -26.03 -6.63 -4.60
C PRO A 255 -24.58 -6.59 -4.07
N LYS A 256 -24.07 -7.70 -3.49
CA LYS A 256 -22.67 -7.78 -3.05
C LYS A 256 -21.72 -7.73 -4.24
N PHE A 257 -22.03 -8.47 -5.31
CA PHE A 257 -21.27 -8.42 -6.56
C PHE A 257 -21.30 -7.04 -7.21
N LEU A 258 -22.47 -6.40 -7.27
CA LEU A 258 -22.62 -5.05 -7.81
C LEU A 258 -21.83 -4.01 -7.00
N ALA A 259 -21.86 -4.11 -5.67
CA ALA A 259 -21.09 -3.25 -4.78
C ALA A 259 -19.57 -3.45 -4.99
N LEU A 260 -19.10 -4.70 -5.05
CA LEU A 260 -17.69 -5.00 -5.31
C LEU A 260 -17.26 -4.49 -6.69
N ARG A 261 -18.08 -4.70 -7.72
CA ARG A 261 -17.84 -4.18 -9.08
C ARG A 261 -17.68 -2.66 -9.09
N ALA A 262 -18.57 -1.96 -8.38
CA ALA A 262 -18.54 -0.52 -8.28
C ALA A 262 -17.23 -0.04 -7.61
N LEU A 263 -16.76 -0.73 -6.57
CA LEU A 263 -15.49 -0.44 -5.92
C LEU A 263 -14.28 -0.72 -6.81
N VAL A 264 -14.26 -1.84 -7.53
CA VAL A 264 -13.15 -2.19 -8.44
C VAL A 264 -13.03 -1.13 -9.55
N TYR A 265 -14.13 -0.72 -10.17
CA TYR A 265 -14.11 0.38 -11.14
C TYR A 265 -13.69 1.72 -10.53
N ALA A 266 -14.07 2.01 -9.29
CA ALA A 266 -13.62 3.20 -8.59
C ALA A 266 -12.10 3.18 -8.33
N LYS A 267 -11.53 2.04 -7.94
CA LYS A 267 -10.07 1.86 -7.76
C LYS A 267 -9.30 2.07 -9.07
N GLN A 268 -9.91 1.75 -10.21
CA GLN A 268 -9.38 2.02 -11.55
C GLN A 268 -9.61 3.47 -12.01
N TYR A 269 -10.20 4.33 -11.17
CA TYR A 269 -10.59 5.70 -11.49
C TYR A 269 -11.58 5.82 -12.66
N ASN A 270 -12.28 4.72 -12.97
CA ASN A 270 -13.35 4.70 -13.96
C ASN A 270 -14.67 5.08 -13.28
N TRP A 271 -14.83 6.39 -13.01
CA TRP A 271 -15.98 6.94 -12.29
C TRP A 271 -17.31 6.63 -12.97
N GLN A 272 -17.33 6.64 -14.30
CA GLN A 272 -18.52 6.36 -15.10
C GLN A 272 -19.00 4.91 -14.93
N ALA A 273 -18.09 3.93 -15.06
CA ALA A 273 -18.43 2.52 -14.88
C ALA A 273 -18.80 2.20 -13.42
N SER A 274 -18.10 2.82 -12.46
CA SER A 274 -18.45 2.74 -11.03
C SER A 274 -19.86 3.28 -10.77
N ALA A 275 -20.21 4.44 -11.33
CA ALA A 275 -21.53 5.03 -11.21
C ALA A 275 -22.61 4.15 -11.84
N GLN A 276 -22.35 3.53 -12.99
CA GLN A 276 -23.29 2.57 -13.59
C GLN A 276 -23.55 1.38 -12.67
N ALA A 277 -22.52 0.81 -12.04
CA ALA A 277 -22.68 -0.28 -11.08
C ALA A 277 -23.50 0.15 -9.85
N TYR A 278 -23.28 1.35 -9.30
CA TYR A 278 -24.11 1.89 -8.20
C TYR A 278 -25.55 2.19 -8.61
N ARG A 279 -25.81 2.60 -9.86
CA ARG A 279 -27.18 2.75 -10.38
C ARG A 279 -27.91 1.41 -10.39
N LEU A 280 -27.26 0.34 -10.83
CA LEU A 280 -27.84 -1.02 -10.77
C LEU A 280 -28.07 -1.44 -9.32
N LEU A 281 -27.10 -1.19 -8.43
CA LEU A 281 -27.22 -1.49 -7.00
C LEU A 281 -28.36 -0.72 -6.31
N SER A 282 -28.72 0.46 -6.82
CA SER A 282 -29.83 1.26 -6.27
C SER A 282 -31.22 0.63 -6.45
N SER A 283 -31.35 -0.42 -7.27
CA SER A 283 -32.59 -1.20 -7.37
C SER A 283 -32.87 -2.10 -6.15
N PHE A 284 -31.89 -2.28 -5.27
CA PHE A 284 -32.04 -3.06 -4.05
C PHE A 284 -32.31 -2.14 -2.85
N ASP A 285 -33.46 -2.29 -2.19
CA ASP A 285 -33.93 -1.42 -1.11
C ASP A 285 -32.87 -1.16 -0.02
N SER A 286 -32.19 -2.23 0.45
CA SER A 286 -31.14 -2.15 1.48
C SER A 286 -29.92 -1.30 1.07
N TYR A 287 -29.77 -1.01 -0.23
CA TYR A 287 -28.62 -0.29 -0.79
C TYR A 287 -28.99 1.06 -1.40
N VAL A 288 -30.27 1.46 -1.43
CA VAL A 288 -30.71 2.73 -2.02
C VAL A 288 -29.96 3.93 -1.44
N MET A 289 -29.87 4.02 -0.11
CA MET A 289 -29.20 5.14 0.56
C MET A 289 -27.69 5.15 0.32
N ASN A 290 -27.05 3.98 0.37
CA ASN A 290 -25.61 3.83 0.12
C ASN A 290 -25.28 4.19 -1.33
N SER A 291 -26.07 3.70 -2.29
CA SER A 291 -25.94 4.01 -3.71
C SER A 291 -26.17 5.49 -3.99
N LYS A 292 -27.16 6.13 -3.37
CA LYS A 292 -27.39 7.59 -3.52
C LYS A 292 -26.21 8.40 -3.01
N SER A 293 -25.66 8.05 -1.86
CA SER A 293 -24.46 8.69 -1.29
C SER A 293 -23.23 8.49 -2.17
N ALA A 294 -23.03 7.27 -2.68
CA ALA A 294 -21.94 6.93 -3.59
C ALA A 294 -22.04 7.67 -4.92
N LEU A 295 -23.23 7.72 -5.53
CA LEU A 295 -23.47 8.45 -6.78
C LEU A 295 -23.23 9.95 -6.64
N LYS A 296 -23.59 10.55 -5.49
CA LYS A 296 -23.23 11.94 -5.20
C LYS A 296 -21.71 12.12 -5.14
N THR A 297 -21.03 11.23 -4.41
CA THR A 297 -19.57 11.26 -4.28
C THR A 297 -18.86 11.11 -5.64
N LEU A 298 -19.39 10.26 -6.53
CA LEU A 298 -18.88 10.07 -7.88
C LEU A 298 -19.17 11.26 -8.81
N ALA A 299 -20.34 11.89 -8.69
CA ALA A 299 -20.64 13.12 -9.43
C ALA A 299 -19.73 14.28 -9.00
N ASP A 300 -19.37 14.34 -7.72
CA ASP A 300 -18.36 15.29 -7.21
C ASP A 300 -16.95 14.93 -7.73
N ALA A 301 -16.64 13.64 -7.89
CA ALA A 301 -15.36 13.17 -8.42
C ALA A 301 -15.09 13.62 -9.86
N GLU A 302 -16.11 13.62 -10.73
CA GLU A 302 -16.01 14.11 -12.11
C GLU A 302 -15.71 15.61 -12.19
N LYS A 303 -16.01 16.36 -11.13
CA LYS A 303 -15.80 17.82 -11.04
C LYS A 303 -14.48 18.19 -10.37
N ILE A 304 -13.67 17.21 -9.93
CA ILE A 304 -12.41 17.50 -9.26
C ILE A 304 -11.45 18.18 -10.24
N TRP A 305 -11.01 19.37 -9.84
CA TRP A 305 -9.96 20.09 -10.55
C TRP A 305 -8.60 19.53 -10.17
N TYR A 306 -7.95 18.87 -11.13
CA TYR A 306 -6.58 18.41 -10.98
C TYR A 306 -5.60 19.56 -11.22
N ARG A 307 -4.54 19.59 -10.42
CA ARG A 307 -3.45 20.56 -10.57
C ARG A 307 -2.50 20.11 -11.67
N SER A 308 -2.02 21.04 -12.48
CA SER A 308 -1.13 20.74 -13.60
C SER A 308 0.31 20.52 -13.13
N PRO A 309 0.90 19.31 -13.32
CA PRO A 309 2.28 19.06 -12.93
C PRO A 309 3.28 19.91 -13.74
N THR A 310 2.98 20.19 -15.02
CA THR A 310 3.85 21.02 -15.86
C THR A 310 3.86 22.47 -15.40
N LEU A 311 2.69 23.01 -15.02
CA LEU A 311 2.61 24.34 -14.43
C LEU A 311 3.37 24.41 -13.10
N ALA A 312 3.29 23.37 -12.26
CA ALA A 312 4.07 23.29 -11.03
C ALA A 312 5.59 23.35 -11.31
N GLY A 313 6.05 22.64 -12.34
CA GLY A 313 7.44 22.70 -12.81
C GLY A 313 7.83 24.10 -13.29
N ALA A 314 6.99 24.74 -14.11
CA ALA A 314 7.24 26.10 -14.61
C ALA A 314 7.29 27.14 -13.48
N LEU A 315 6.36 27.07 -12.52
CA LEU A 315 6.38 27.93 -11.34
C LEU A 315 7.63 27.72 -10.47
N SER A 316 8.17 26.50 -10.44
CA SER A 316 9.33 26.15 -9.62
C SER A 316 10.64 26.79 -10.06
N VAL A 317 10.66 27.55 -11.17
CA VAL A 317 11.76 28.47 -11.49
C VAL A 317 11.99 29.46 -10.34
N ILE A 318 10.92 29.87 -9.65
CA ILE A 318 11.04 30.52 -8.35
C ILE A 318 11.07 29.40 -7.30
N PRO A 319 12.18 29.22 -6.54
CA PRO A 319 12.27 28.18 -5.53
C PRO A 319 11.08 28.21 -4.57
N GLY A 320 10.41 27.06 -4.43
CA GLY A 320 9.25 26.89 -3.56
C GLY A 320 7.89 27.21 -4.20
N ALA A 321 7.81 28.00 -5.28
CA ALA A 321 6.51 28.39 -5.84
C ALA A 321 5.70 27.22 -6.41
N GLY A 322 6.35 26.22 -7.03
CA GLY A 322 5.65 25.01 -7.45
C GLY A 322 5.16 24.13 -6.29
N TYR A 323 5.91 24.08 -5.17
CA TYR A 323 5.44 23.41 -3.95
C TYR A 323 4.25 24.14 -3.34
N TRP A 324 4.28 25.47 -3.34
CA TRP A 324 3.16 26.27 -2.89
C TRP A 324 1.91 26.00 -3.74
N TYR A 325 2.09 25.95 -5.07
CA TYR A 325 1.04 25.53 -6.00
C TYR A 325 0.57 24.10 -5.75
N ALA A 326 1.44 23.18 -5.31
CA ALA A 326 1.07 21.81 -4.93
C ALA A 326 0.39 21.72 -3.55
N GLY A 327 0.32 22.81 -2.77
CA GLY A 327 -0.26 22.85 -1.42
C GLY A 327 0.74 22.56 -0.29
N HIS A 328 2.00 22.32 -0.64
CA HIS A 328 3.10 22.00 0.27
C HIS A 328 3.77 23.29 0.78
N LYS A 329 3.07 24.05 1.62
CA LYS A 329 3.52 25.40 2.05
C LYS A 329 4.82 25.36 2.85
N GLN A 330 4.99 24.35 3.70
CA GLN A 330 6.20 24.22 4.51
C GLN A 330 7.41 23.86 3.64
N THR A 331 7.24 22.90 2.72
CA THR A 331 8.29 22.56 1.73
C THR A 331 8.61 23.76 0.83
N ALA A 332 7.62 24.58 0.46
CA ALA A 332 7.84 25.78 -0.33
C ALA A 332 8.79 26.77 0.36
N VAL A 333 8.56 27.06 1.65
CA VAL A 333 9.43 27.94 2.44
C VAL A 333 10.82 27.32 2.61
N ALA A 334 10.91 26.03 2.91
CA ALA A 334 12.20 25.34 3.03
C ALA A 334 13.01 25.42 1.73
N SER A 335 12.37 25.20 0.58
CA SER A 335 13.00 25.31 -0.73
C SER A 335 13.49 26.73 -1.02
N PHE A 336 12.68 27.75 -0.72
CA PHE A 336 13.07 29.15 -0.88
C PHE A 336 14.30 29.50 -0.02
N LEU A 337 14.29 29.11 1.26
CA LEU A 337 15.38 29.39 2.18
C LEU A 337 16.67 28.65 1.78
N ILE A 338 16.60 27.35 1.48
CA ILE A 338 17.78 26.55 1.14
C ILE A 338 18.43 27.06 -0.16
N ASN A 339 17.65 27.26 -1.22
CA ASN A 339 18.17 27.77 -2.49
C ASN A 339 18.65 29.23 -2.36
N GLY A 340 17.95 30.07 -1.58
CA GLY A 340 18.36 31.44 -1.30
C GLY A 340 19.70 31.50 -0.56
N LEU A 341 19.86 30.72 0.52
CA LEU A 341 21.07 30.66 1.31
C LEU A 341 22.25 30.09 0.52
N LEU A 342 22.04 29.03 -0.25
CA LEU A 342 23.10 28.42 -1.07
C LEU A 342 23.50 29.33 -2.25
N THR A 343 22.54 30.04 -2.86
CA THR A 343 22.83 31.05 -3.87
C THR A 343 23.65 32.19 -3.27
N PHE A 344 23.25 32.71 -2.11
CA PHE A 344 23.99 33.75 -1.40
C PHE A 344 25.40 33.30 -1.00
N ALA A 345 25.55 32.07 -0.50
CA ALA A 345 26.85 31.49 -0.16
C ALA A 345 27.74 31.35 -1.39
N THR A 346 27.19 30.86 -2.50
CA THR A 346 27.91 30.74 -3.78
C THR A 346 28.40 32.10 -4.27
N TYR A 347 27.50 33.08 -4.34
CA TYR A 347 27.83 34.45 -4.73
C TYR A 347 28.91 35.07 -3.83
N SER A 348 28.76 34.92 -2.52
CA SER A 348 29.72 35.46 -1.54
C SER A 348 31.10 34.82 -1.66
N ASN A 349 31.17 33.51 -1.93
CA ASN A 349 32.43 32.81 -2.14
C ASN A 349 33.12 33.24 -3.45
N ILE A 350 32.36 33.45 -4.53
CA ILE A 350 32.89 33.99 -5.80
C ILE A 350 33.47 35.39 -5.57
N LYS A 351 32.72 36.27 -4.89
CA LYS A 351 33.17 37.64 -4.61
C LYS A 351 34.45 37.69 -3.76
N LYS A 352 34.67 36.68 -2.90
CA LYS A 352 35.86 36.52 -2.07
C LYS A 352 36.96 35.68 -2.72
N GLU A 353 36.84 35.36 -4.01
CA GLU A 353 37.78 34.51 -4.77
C GLU A 353 37.99 33.10 -4.18
N ASN A 354 37.08 32.63 -3.32
CA ASN A 354 37.08 31.27 -2.79
C ASN A 354 36.35 30.32 -3.75
N TYR A 355 36.98 30.04 -4.88
CA TYR A 355 36.38 29.25 -5.96
C TYR A 355 36.07 27.80 -5.56
N GLY A 356 36.86 27.21 -4.65
CA GLY A 356 36.60 25.86 -4.14
C GLY A 356 35.25 25.78 -3.39
N MET A 357 35.02 26.69 -2.45
CA MET A 357 33.74 26.76 -1.76
C MET A 357 32.60 27.23 -2.65
N ALA A 358 32.87 28.12 -3.62
CA ALA A 358 31.88 28.52 -4.61
C ALA A 358 31.41 27.32 -5.46
N ALA A 359 32.34 26.49 -5.92
CA ALA A 359 32.01 25.27 -6.66
C ALA A 359 31.19 24.31 -5.80
N LEU A 360 31.59 24.08 -4.55
CA LEU A 360 30.88 23.22 -3.61
C LEU A 360 29.44 23.70 -3.38
N THR A 361 29.26 24.96 -2.95
CA THR A 361 27.92 25.52 -2.68
C THR A 361 27.10 25.63 -3.96
N GLY A 362 27.74 25.88 -5.10
CA GLY A 362 27.08 25.96 -6.40
C GLY A 362 26.51 24.62 -6.86
N VAL A 363 27.27 23.52 -6.72
CA VAL A 363 26.79 22.16 -7.04
C VAL A 363 25.63 21.76 -6.13
N PHE A 364 25.73 22.04 -4.83
CA PHE A 364 24.60 21.82 -3.91
C PHE A 364 23.39 22.68 -4.29
N ASN A 365 23.58 23.98 -4.57
CA ASN A 365 22.50 24.88 -4.97
C ASN A 365 21.77 24.35 -6.20
N LEU A 366 22.51 24.01 -7.25
CA LEU A 366 21.95 23.48 -8.49
C LEU A 366 21.11 22.22 -8.24
N SER A 367 21.53 21.38 -7.30
CA SER A 367 20.89 20.10 -7.04
C SER A 367 19.63 20.25 -6.19
N PHE A 368 19.65 21.12 -5.19
CA PHE A 368 18.43 21.52 -4.47
C PHE A 368 17.47 22.30 -5.37
N TYR A 369 17.97 23.07 -6.33
CA TYR A 369 17.15 23.83 -7.28
C TYR A 369 16.41 22.89 -8.25
N LEU A 370 17.13 21.97 -8.89
CA LEU A 370 16.54 20.96 -9.77
C LEU A 370 15.67 19.95 -8.99
N GLY A 371 16.07 19.59 -7.77
CA GLY A 371 15.27 18.79 -6.84
C GLY A 371 13.95 19.48 -6.48
N ASN A 372 13.96 20.80 -6.27
CA ASN A 372 12.75 21.59 -6.08
C ASN A 372 11.79 21.52 -7.27
N ILE A 373 12.30 21.66 -8.50
CA ILE A 373 11.47 21.62 -9.71
C ILE A 373 10.83 20.23 -9.87
N THR A 374 11.65 19.19 -9.87
CA THR A 374 11.16 17.81 -10.05
C THR A 374 10.27 17.38 -8.89
N GLY A 375 10.56 17.82 -7.68
CA GLY A 375 9.79 17.55 -6.48
C GLY A 375 8.42 18.24 -6.45
N ALA A 376 8.31 19.47 -6.97
CA ALA A 376 7.03 20.17 -7.11
C ALA A 376 6.10 19.48 -8.11
N VAL A 377 6.64 19.02 -9.25
CA VAL A 377 5.90 18.22 -10.25
C VAL A 377 5.33 16.96 -9.58
N LYS A 378 6.17 16.22 -8.84
CA LYS A 378 5.77 14.99 -8.14
C LYS A 378 4.78 15.23 -7.02
N SER A 379 4.95 16.30 -6.26
CA SER A 379 4.01 16.68 -5.20
C SER A 379 2.63 17.02 -5.76
N THR A 380 2.60 17.64 -6.94
CA THR A 380 1.35 17.90 -7.67
C THR A 380 0.69 16.61 -8.16
N GLN A 381 1.47 15.65 -8.67
CA GLN A 381 0.97 14.32 -9.04
C GLN A 381 0.37 13.60 -7.84
N ARG A 382 1.11 13.52 -6.72
CA ARG A 382 0.62 12.93 -5.46
C ARG A 382 -0.63 13.64 -4.94
N PHE A 383 -0.69 14.96 -5.03
CA PHE A 383 -1.89 15.72 -4.68
C PHE A 383 -3.10 15.23 -5.49
N ASN A 384 -2.96 15.11 -6.81
CA ASN A 384 -4.02 14.63 -7.69
C ASN A 384 -4.41 13.18 -7.40
N GLU A 385 -3.45 12.29 -7.19
CA GLU A 385 -3.67 10.88 -6.84
C GLU A 385 -4.41 10.76 -5.51
N LYS A 386 -3.97 11.49 -4.49
CA LYS A 386 -4.62 11.51 -3.18
C LYS A 386 -6.06 11.99 -3.25
N GLN A 387 -6.40 12.93 -4.14
CA GLN A 387 -7.81 13.32 -4.35
C GLN A 387 -8.64 12.13 -4.85
N LYS A 388 -8.12 11.36 -5.80
CA LYS A 388 -8.78 10.16 -6.33
C LYS A 388 -8.90 9.09 -5.25
N GLU A 389 -7.84 8.81 -4.53
CA GLU A 389 -7.84 7.84 -3.42
C GLU A 389 -8.82 8.21 -2.31
N ASN A 390 -8.94 9.50 -1.98
CA ASN A 390 -9.92 9.96 -0.99
C ASN A 390 -11.37 9.67 -1.42
N ILE A 391 -11.68 9.77 -2.72
CA ILE A 391 -12.98 9.36 -3.27
C ILE A 391 -13.17 7.87 -3.07
N VAL A 392 -12.19 7.07 -3.49
CA VAL A 392 -12.22 5.60 -3.35
C VAL A 392 -12.40 5.20 -1.89
N ARG A 393 -11.69 5.83 -0.95
CA ARG A 393 -11.81 5.59 0.48
C ARG A 393 -13.21 5.93 1.02
N LYS A 394 -13.80 7.04 0.58
CA LYS A 394 -15.20 7.38 0.93
C LYS A 394 -16.19 6.34 0.42
N LEU A 395 -15.99 5.84 -0.80
CA LEU A 395 -16.84 4.79 -1.39
C LEU A 395 -16.68 3.46 -0.65
N GLN A 396 -15.45 3.08 -0.30
CA GLN A 396 -15.16 1.89 0.50
C GLN A 396 -15.80 1.96 1.90
N TYR A 397 -15.69 3.11 2.58
CA TYR A 397 -16.30 3.30 3.89
C TYR A 397 -17.83 3.16 3.84
N ASN A 398 -18.47 3.73 2.82
CA ASN A 398 -19.93 3.73 2.67
C ASN A 398 -20.50 2.41 2.09
N SER A 399 -19.67 1.50 1.59
CA SER A 399 -20.13 0.27 0.94
C SER A 399 -20.23 -0.93 1.89
N HIS A 400 -19.69 -0.83 3.11
CA HIS A 400 -19.70 -1.92 4.11
C HIS A 400 -19.29 -3.29 3.52
N LEU A 401 -18.24 -3.28 2.68
CA LEU A 401 -17.66 -4.46 2.02
C LEU A 401 -16.37 -4.97 2.67
#